data_AF-A0A955E4K0-F1
#
_entry.id   AF-A0A955E4K0-F1
#
_cell.length_a   1.000
_cell.length_b   1.000
_cell.length_c   1.000
_cell.angle_alpha   90.00
_cell.angle_beta   90.00
_cell.angle_gamma   90.00
#
_symmetry.space_group_name_H-M   'P 1'
#
loop_
_entity.id
_entity.type
_entity.pdbx_description
1 polymer ?
#
loop_
_entity_poly.entity_id
_entity_poly.type
_entity_poly.pdbx_seq_one_letter_code
_entity_poly.pdbx_strand_id
1 'polypeptide(L)' 'MLREQQGISQEAFAHKAGLHRTAISMIETAKRSSTLETIDKLAKALGVPAYMLMPDYTED' A
#
# COMPACT_ATOMS: atom_id res chain seq x y z
N MET A 1 5.25 8.95 0.35
CA MET A 1 4.70 7.58 0.49
C MET A 1 5.74 6.62 1.08
N LEU A 2 5.36 5.56 1.81
CA LEU A 2 6.32 4.60 2.40
C LEU A 2 7.26 3.96 1.37
N ARG A 3 6.76 3.62 0.16
CA ARG A 3 7.62 3.07 -0.92
C ARG A 3 8.70 4.05 -1.41
N GLU A 4 8.45 5.35 -1.34
CA GLU A 4 9.39 6.38 -1.81
C GLU A 4 10.54 6.55 -0.82
N GLN A 5 10.26 6.40 0.47
CA GLN A 5 11.29 6.34 1.52
C GLN A 5 12.24 5.15 1.32
N GLN A 6 11.78 4.08 0.65
CA GLN A 6 12.59 2.92 0.27
C GLN A 6 13.20 3.05 -1.14
N GLY A 7 12.98 4.16 -1.86
CA GLY A 7 13.48 4.37 -3.22
C GLY A 7 12.82 3.49 -4.30
N ILE A 8 11.62 2.96 -4.05
CA ILE A 8 10.95 1.99 -4.93
C ILE A 8 9.89 2.70 -5.81
N SER A 9 9.92 2.42 -7.12
CA SER A 9 8.91 2.90 -8.07
C SER A 9 7.56 2.18 -7.88
N GLN A 10 6.47 2.75 -8.41
CA GLN A 10 5.16 2.07 -8.38
C GLN A 10 5.18 0.72 -9.10
N GLU A 11 5.91 0.60 -10.21
CA GLU A 11 6.06 -0.64 -10.99
C GLU A 11 6.73 -1.72 -10.15
N ALA A 12 7.88 -1.39 -9.55
CA ALA A 12 8.65 -2.31 -8.73
C ALA A 12 7.88 -2.71 -7.47
N PHE A 13 7.15 -1.76 -6.88
CA PHE A 13 6.31 -2.02 -5.71
C PHE A 13 5.12 -2.92 -6.04
N ALA A 14 4.46 -2.70 -7.18
CA ALA A 14 3.38 -3.53 -7.66
C ALA A 14 3.84 -4.98 -7.89
N HIS A 15 4.99 -5.16 -8.55
CA HIS A 15 5.61 -6.47 -8.74
C HIS A 15 5.93 -7.14 -7.41
N LYS A 16 6.54 -6.41 -6.45
CA LYS A 16 6.86 -6.93 -5.11
C LYS A 16 5.60 -7.34 -4.32
N ALA A 17 4.49 -6.62 -4.49
CA ALA A 17 3.21 -6.91 -3.83
C ALA A 17 2.35 -7.94 -4.56
N GLY A 18 2.75 -8.41 -5.76
CA GLY A 18 1.91 -9.27 -6.60
C GLY A 18 0.62 -8.59 -7.05
N LEU A 19 0.67 -7.28 -7.32
CA LEU A 19 -0.46 -6.45 -7.72
C LEU A 19 -0.20 -5.79 -9.08
N HIS A 20 -1.27 -5.34 -9.74
CA HIS A 20 -1.12 -4.51 -10.93
C HIS A 20 -0.70 -3.09 -10.56
N ARG A 21 0.19 -2.45 -11.33
CA ARG A 21 0.61 -1.06 -11.10
C ARG A 21 -0.56 -0.08 -10.98
N THR A 22 -1.63 -0.29 -11.77
CA THR A 22 -2.87 0.50 -11.69
C THR A 22 -3.53 0.40 -10.32
N ALA A 23 -3.49 -0.78 -9.68
CA ALA A 23 -4.01 -0.94 -8.32
C ALA A 23 -3.21 -0.09 -7.33
N ILE A 24 -1.87 -0.08 -7.42
CA ILE A 24 -1.03 0.81 -6.63
C ILE A 24 -1.45 2.27 -6.85
N SER A 25 -1.51 2.72 -8.11
CA SER A 25 -1.90 4.10 -8.43
C SER A 25 -3.27 4.51 -7.84
N MET A 26 -4.27 3.62 -7.90
CA MET A 26 -5.60 3.88 -7.32
C MET A 26 -5.57 3.97 -5.79
N ILE A 27 -4.76 3.15 -5.13
CA ILE A 27 -4.61 3.14 -3.67
C ILE A 27 -3.87 4.41 -3.21
N GLU A 28 -2.77 4.76 -3.87
CA GLU A 28 -1.97 5.95 -3.53
C GLU A 28 -2.75 7.26 -3.74
N THR A 29 -3.74 7.26 -4.64
CA THR A 29 -4.60 8.41 -4.90
C THR A 29 -5.93 8.37 -4.15
N ALA A 30 -6.09 7.45 -3.19
CA ALA A 30 -7.30 7.25 -2.39
C ALA A 30 -8.59 7.05 -3.21
N LYS A 31 -8.47 6.60 -4.47
CA LYS A 31 -9.61 6.39 -5.37
C LYS A 31 -10.37 5.09 -5.10
N ARG A 32 -9.83 4.20 -4.27
CA ARG A 32 -10.43 2.91 -3.94
C ARG A 32 -10.09 2.48 -2.51
N SER A 33 -11.10 2.06 -1.76
CA SER A 33 -10.92 1.31 -0.51
C SER A 33 -10.31 -0.06 -0.80
N SER A 34 -9.21 -0.38 -0.12
CA SER A 34 -8.49 -1.64 -0.30
C SER A 34 -9.09 -2.75 0.57
N THR A 35 -9.05 -3.99 0.08
CA THR A 35 -9.38 -5.15 0.91
C THR A 35 -8.27 -5.39 1.94
N LEU A 36 -8.59 -6.10 3.03
CA LEU A 36 -7.58 -6.50 4.03
C LEU A 36 -6.46 -7.33 3.40
N GLU A 37 -6.78 -8.20 2.45
CA GLU A 37 -5.78 -8.96 1.67
C GLU A 37 -4.83 -8.04 0.89
N THR A 38 -5.33 -6.95 0.32
CA THR A 38 -4.50 -5.98 -0.39
C THR A 38 -3.59 -5.25 0.58
N ILE A 39 -4.11 -4.83 1.74
CA ILE A 39 -3.32 -4.19 2.80
C ILE A 39 -2.20 -5.13 3.28
N ASP A 40 -2.48 -6.40 3.51
CA ASP A 40 -1.50 -7.41 3.90
C ASP A 40 -0.39 -7.59 2.84
N LYS A 41 -0.76 -7.69 1.56
CA LYS A 41 0.22 -7.75 0.45
C LYS A 41 1.12 -6.52 0.40
N LEU A 42 0.54 -5.32 0.54
CA LEU A 42 1.29 -4.07 0.54
C LEU A 42 2.23 -3.97 1.74
N ALA A 43 1.75 -4.34 2.93
CA ALA A 43 2.52 -4.34 4.17
C ALA A 43 3.72 -5.29 4.08
N LYS A 44 3.50 -6.52 3.60
CA LYS A 44 4.56 -7.49 3.31
C LYS A 44 5.57 -6.97 2.29
N ALA A 45 5.10 -6.35 1.22
CA ALA A 45 5.97 -5.74 0.21
C ALA A 45 6.77 -4.54 0.77
N LEU A 46 6.23 -3.79 1.73
CA LEU A 46 6.93 -2.71 2.42
C LEU A 46 7.82 -3.20 3.57
N GLY A 47 7.65 -4.45 4.04
CA GLY A 47 8.36 -4.96 5.21
C GLY A 47 7.92 -4.26 6.51
N VAL A 48 6.66 -3.84 6.58
CA VAL A 48 6.08 -3.16 7.75
C VAL A 48 4.86 -3.93 8.27
N PRO A 49 4.49 -3.74 9.54
CA PRO A 49 3.22 -4.25 10.04
C PRO A 49 2.02 -3.64 9.31
N ALA A 50 0.97 -4.44 9.07
CA ALA A 50 -0.22 -3.99 8.34
C ALA A 50 -0.95 -2.80 8.99
N TYR A 51 -0.92 -2.69 10.32
CA TYR A 51 -1.54 -1.57 11.04
C TYR A 51 -0.93 -0.22 10.66
N MET A 52 0.33 -0.16 10.20
CA MET A 52 0.96 1.09 9.76
C MET A 52 0.36 1.63 8.44
N LEU A 53 -0.45 0.83 7.74
CA LEU A 53 -1.17 1.24 6.55
C LEU A 53 -2.64 1.59 6.84
N MET A 54 -3.09 1.42 8.07
CA MET A 54 -4.45 1.74 8.48
C MET A 54 -4.54 3.22 8.89
N PRO A 55 -5.68 3.89 8.63
CA PRO A 55 -5.89 5.22 9.16
C PRO A 55 -5.94 5.17 10.69
N ASP A 56 -5.49 6.26 11.33
CA ASP A 56 -5.76 6.47 12.74
C ASP A 56 -7.28 6.63 12.92
N TYR A 57 -7.85 5.88 13.85
CA TYR A 57 -9.21 6.13 14.30
C TYR A 57 -9.16 7.31 15.26
N THR A 58 -9.44 8.51 14.75
CA THR A 58 -9.81 9.64 15.61
C THR A 58 -11.31 9.55 15.85
N GLU A 59 -11.71 9.42 17.12
CA GLU A 59 -13.09 9.70 17.52
C GLU A 59 -13.37 11.18 17.22
N ASP A 60 -14.37 11.46 16.39
CA ASP A 60 -14.98 12.79 16.27
C ASP A 60 -15.85 13.09 17.51
#